data_AF-A0A7V5FPP7-F1
#
_entry.id   AF-A0A7V5FPP7-F1
#
_cell.length_a   1.000
_cell.length_b   1.000
_cell.length_c   1.000
_cell.angle_alpha   90.00
_cell.angle_beta   90.00
_cell.angle_gamma   90.00
#
_symmetry.space_group_name_H-M   'P 1'
#
loop_
_entity.id
_entity.type
_entity.pdbx_description
1 polymer ?
#
loop_
_entity_poly.entity_id
_entity_poly.type
_entity_poly.pdbx_seq_one_letter_code
_entity_poly.pdbx_strand_id
1 'polypeptide(L)'
;MALINIQSAIKRVAQIVRRLEPTQGVEILTYKRNRGITIIKVDEETLSVQERGYEEQTHLVCIGELTRLLKTLAKREFPRSRKVRVYQLDSPYCLGIKRKQL
;
A
#
# COMPACT_ATOMS: atom_id res chain seq x y z
N MET A 1 -10.53 14.05 0.26
CA MET A 1 -9.97 12.76 0.74
C MET A 1 -9.73 12.82 2.23
N ALA A 2 -10.35 11.91 2.97
CA ALA A 2 -10.12 11.76 4.40
C ALA A 2 -8.74 11.15 4.67
N LEU A 3 -8.04 11.71 5.65
CA LEU A 3 -6.79 11.16 6.18
C LEU A 3 -7.13 10.07 7.19
N ILE A 4 -6.72 8.83 6.92
CA ILE A 4 -7.06 7.67 7.75
C ILE A 4 -5.89 7.37 8.69
N ASN A 5 -6.17 6.96 9.93
CA ASN A 5 -5.13 6.48 10.84
C ASN A 5 -4.36 5.32 10.19
N ILE A 6 -3.03 5.34 10.31
CA ILE A 6 -2.16 4.35 9.68
C ILE A 6 -2.48 2.90 10.07
N GLN A 7 -2.82 2.63 11.33
CA GLN A 7 -3.18 1.28 11.79
C GLN A 7 -4.50 0.82 11.18
N SER A 8 -5.49 1.72 11.11
CA SER A 8 -6.76 1.47 10.44
C SER A 8 -6.58 1.29 8.93
N ALA A 9 -5.69 2.07 8.32
CA ALA A 9 -5.35 1.97 6.90
C ALA A 9 -4.74 0.60 6.58
N ILE A 10 -3.78 0.11 7.37
CA ILE A 10 -3.17 -1.22 7.16
C ILE A 10 -4.24 -2.32 7.16
N LYS A 11 -5.15 -2.31 8.14
CA LYS A 11 -6.25 -3.29 8.21
C LYS A 11 -7.15 -3.21 6.97
N ARG A 12 -7.54 -1.99 6.58
CA ARG A 12 -8.42 -1.76 5.43
C ARG A 12 -7.77 -2.18 4.11
N VAL A 13 -6.48 -1.85 3.93
CA VAL A 13 -5.70 -2.24 2.74
C VAL A 13 -5.62 -3.76 2.64
N ALA A 14 -5.33 -4.46 3.74
CA ALA A 14 -5.29 -5.92 3.74
C ALA A 14 -6.65 -6.56 3.36
N GLN A 15 -7.77 -5.94 3.76
CA GLN A 15 -9.10 -6.41 3.35
C GLN A 15 -9.41 -6.12 1.89
N ILE A 16 -9.02 -4.94 1.38
CA ILE A 16 -9.23 -4.56 -0.02
C ILE A 16 -8.42 -5.49 -0.94
N VAL A 17 -7.12 -5.64 -0.68
CA VAL A 17 -6.20 -6.41 -1.55
C VAL A 17 -6.63 -7.87 -1.70
N ARG A 18 -7.23 -8.47 -0.66
CA ARG A 18 -7.80 -9.83 -0.75
C ARG A 18 -8.91 -9.97 -1.79
N ARG A 19 -9.66 -8.90 -2.04
CA ARG A 19 -10.81 -8.86 -2.97
C ARG A 19 -10.44 -8.33 -4.34
N LEU A 20 -9.21 -7.87 -4.53
CA LEU A 20 -8.75 -7.34 -5.80
C LEU A 20 -8.44 -8.47 -6.78
N GLU A 21 -8.56 -8.16 -8.06
CA GLU A 21 -8.09 -9.00 -9.15
C GLU A 21 -6.55 -8.93 -9.23
N PRO A 22 -5.88 -9.96 -9.79
CA PRO A 22 -4.48 -9.86 -10.18
C PRO A 22 -4.24 -8.60 -11.03
N THR A 23 -3.07 -7.99 -10.91
CA THR A 23 -2.68 -6.69 -11.50
C THR A 23 -3.28 -5.44 -10.85
N GLN A 24 -4.33 -5.56 -10.05
CA GLN A 24 -4.83 -4.45 -9.25
C GLN A 24 -4.04 -4.28 -7.95
N GLY A 25 -4.14 -3.10 -7.36
CA GLY A 25 -3.36 -2.78 -6.17
C GLY A 25 -3.93 -1.67 -5.31
N VAL A 26 -3.17 -1.33 -4.28
CA VAL A 26 -3.45 -0.24 -3.36
C VAL A 26 -2.15 0.49 -3.06
N GLU A 27 -2.19 1.81 -3.08
CA GLU A 27 -1.07 2.67 -2.73
C GLU A 27 -1.39 3.45 -1.45
N ILE A 28 -0.50 3.35 -0.48
CA ILE A 28 -0.52 4.11 0.77
C ILE A 28 0.48 5.24 0.65
N LEU A 29 0.05 6.47 0.87
CA LEU A 29 0.92 7.65 0.79
C LEU A 29 0.89 8.47 2.07
N THR A 30 2.03 9.10 2.35
CA THR A 30 2.10 10.16 3.36
C THR A 30 1.25 11.37 3.00
N TYR A 31 1.03 12.25 3.99
CA TYR A 31 0.39 13.53 3.77
C TYR A 31 1.04 14.34 2.63
N LYS A 32 2.36 14.42 2.60
CA LYS A 32 3.13 15.16 1.58
C LYS A 32 3.29 14.40 0.25
N ARG A 33 2.83 13.14 0.17
CA ARG A 33 2.94 12.26 -1.02
C ARG A 33 4.37 12.03 -1.53
N ASN A 34 5.38 12.39 -0.75
CA ASN A 34 6.78 12.18 -1.09
C ASN A 34 7.30 10.80 -0.66
N ARG A 35 6.49 10.06 0.11
CA ARG A 35 6.76 8.69 0.55
C ARG A 35 5.51 7.85 0.50
N GLY A 36 5.66 6.58 0.14
CA GLY A 36 4.58 5.66 -0.10
C GLY A 36 4.95 4.19 0.00
N ILE A 37 3.93 3.36 0.15
CA ILE A 37 4.02 1.92 0.00
C ILE A 37 2.97 1.53 -1.03
N THR A 38 3.38 0.87 -2.11
CA THR A 38 2.49 0.33 -3.12
C THR A 38 2.37 -1.17 -2.92
N ILE A 39 1.14 -1.68 -2.98
CA ILE A 39 0.83 -3.10 -2.89
C ILE A 39 0.12 -3.47 -4.20
N ILE A 40 0.66 -4.43 -4.94
CA ILE A 40 0.07 -4.93 -6.18
C ILE A 40 -0.17 -6.43 -6.00
N LYS A 41 -1.37 -6.89 -6.33
CA LYS A 41 -1.67 -8.32 -6.35
C LYS A 41 -1.06 -8.92 -7.61
N VAL A 42 -0.12 -9.84 -7.44
CA VAL A 42 0.57 -10.50 -8.57
C VAL A 42 -0.26 -11.70 -9.02
N ASP A 43 -0.72 -12.49 -8.07
CA ASP A 43 -1.58 -13.66 -8.26
C ASP A 43 -2.54 -13.82 -7.05
N GLU A 44 -3.23 -14.94 -6.96
CA GLU A 44 -4.22 -15.17 -5.90
C GLU A 44 -3.63 -15.26 -4.49
N GLU A 45 -2.35 -15.60 -4.36
CA GLU A 45 -1.69 -15.82 -3.07
C GLU A 45 -0.55 -14.83 -2.82
N THR A 46 0.08 -14.31 -3.88
CA THR A 46 1.26 -13.47 -3.82
C THR A 46 0.97 -12.01 -4.10
N LEU A 47 1.62 -11.16 -3.31
CA LEU A 47 1.57 -9.72 -3.40
C LEU A 47 2.97 -9.16 -3.59
N SER A 48 3.10 -8.19 -4.47
CA SER A 48 4.29 -7.35 -4.59
C SER A 48 4.07 -6.08 -3.77
N VAL A 49 4.94 -5.86 -2.80
CA VAL A 49 4.92 -4.69 -1.91
C VAL A 49 6.17 -3.87 -2.18
N GLN A 50 5.99 -2.70 -2.79
CA GLN A 50 7.06 -1.77 -3.11
C GLN A 50 7.06 -0.60 -2.12
N GLU A 51 8.21 -0.36 -1.51
CA GLU A 51 8.48 0.82 -0.69
C GLU A 51 9.03 1.93 -1.55
N ARG A 52 8.59 3.16 -1.28
CA ARG A 52 9.11 4.36 -1.91
C ARG A 52 9.28 5.43 -0.87
N GLY A 53 10.48 5.55 -0.30
CA GLY A 53 10.76 6.64 0.63
C GLY A 53 12.17 6.61 1.20
N TYR A 54 12.33 6.11 2.43
CA TYR A 54 13.68 5.93 3.00
C TYR A 54 14.41 4.79 2.32
N GLU A 55 13.69 3.72 1.99
CA GLU A 55 14.16 2.69 1.08
C GLU A 55 13.27 2.55 -0.15
N GLU A 56 13.91 2.09 -1.22
CA GLU A 56 13.26 1.69 -2.46
C GLU A 56 13.49 0.20 -2.63
N GLN A 57 12.70 -0.59 -1.90
CA GLN A 57 12.75 -2.06 -1.93
C GLN A 57 11.41 -2.63 -2.36
N THR A 58 11.48 -3.78 -3.05
CA THR A 58 10.31 -4.54 -3.46
C THR A 58 10.34 -5.89 -2.76
N HIS A 59 9.25 -6.22 -2.07
CA HIS A 59 9.06 -7.47 -1.35
C HIS A 59 7.98 -8.28 -2.03
N LEU A 60 8.21 -9.58 -2.25
CA LEU A 60 7.18 -10.53 -2.64
C LEU A 60 6.75 -11.29 -1.39
N VAL A 61 5.48 -11.17 -1.02
CA VAL A 61 4.94 -11.81 0.19
C VAL A 61 3.58 -12.44 -0.07
N CYS A 62 3.26 -13.47 0.70
CA CYS A 62 1.94 -14.05 0.69
C CYS A 62 0.92 -13.12 1.37
N ILE A 63 -0.35 -13.22 0.97
CA ILE A 63 -1.46 -12.42 1.53
C ILE A 63 -1.55 -12.51 3.06
N GLY A 64 -1.20 -13.67 3.65
CA GLY A 64 -1.19 -13.87 5.09
C GLY A 64 -0.17 -12.99 5.82
N GLU A 65 0.96 -12.70 5.19
CA GLU A 65 2.09 -11.98 5.80
C GLU A 65 2.03 -10.46 5.59
N LEU A 66 1.23 -10.01 4.62
CA LEU A 66 1.08 -8.59 4.26
C LEU A 66 0.87 -7.68 5.47
N THR A 67 -0.01 -8.07 6.39
CA THR A 67 -0.33 -7.22 7.55
C THR A 67 0.87 -7.05 8.49
N ARG A 68 1.69 -8.08 8.65
CA ARG A 68 2.91 -8.03 9.47
C ARG A 68 3.96 -7.17 8.77
N LEU A 69 4.19 -7.39 7.48
CA LEU A 69 5.12 -6.61 6.68
C LEU A 69 4.74 -5.12 6.72
N LEU A 70 3.49 -4.77 6.38
CA LEU A 70 3.02 -3.38 6.37
C LEU A 70 3.20 -2.66 7.71
N LYS A 71 3.09 -3.35 8.85
CA LYS A 71 3.38 -2.73 10.16
C LYS A 71 4.85 -2.39 10.32
N THR A 72 5.75 -3.26 9.87
CA THR A 72 7.20 -3.03 9.89
C THR A 72 7.56 -1.88 8.95
N LEU A 73 7.11 -1.94 7.70
CA LEU A 73 7.36 -0.91 6.70
C LEU A 73 6.76 0.44 7.16
N ALA A 74 5.55 0.45 7.72
CA ALA A 74 4.94 1.67 8.22
C ALA A 74 5.74 2.33 9.36
N LYS A 75 6.36 1.54 10.26
CA LYS A 75 7.23 2.11 11.31
C LYS A 75 8.47 2.76 10.71
N ARG A 76 9.01 2.17 9.66
CA ARG A 76 10.23 2.62 8.97
C ARG A 76 9.98 3.82 8.05
N GLU A 77 8.99 3.71 7.17
CA GLU A 77 8.64 4.72 6.16
C GLU A 77 7.85 5.89 6.72
N PHE A 78 7.03 5.63 7.75
CA PHE A 78 6.10 6.60 8.32
C PHE A 78 6.30 6.83 9.83
N PRO A 79 7.52 7.00 10.36
CA PRO A 79 7.79 7.00 11.81
C PRO A 79 7.04 8.10 12.58
N ARG A 80 6.74 9.22 11.91
CA ARG A 80 6.02 10.37 12.49
C ARG A 80 4.63 10.60 11.90
N SER A 81 4.22 9.83 10.90
CA SER A 81 2.93 10.03 10.23
C SER A 81 1.85 9.20 10.90
N ARG A 82 0.91 9.85 11.59
CA ARG A 82 -0.24 9.17 12.22
C ARG A 82 -1.40 8.93 11.25
N LYS A 83 -1.48 9.74 10.19
CA LYS A 83 -2.52 9.62 9.17
C LYS A 83 -1.92 9.53 7.77
N VAL A 84 -2.50 8.68 6.94
CA VAL A 84 -2.07 8.39 5.57
C VAL A 84 -3.24 8.52 4.60
N ARG A 85 -2.91 8.59 3.32
CA ARG A 85 -3.85 8.51 2.20
C ARG A 85 -3.76 7.11 1.61
N VAL A 86 -4.90 6.57 1.20
CA VAL A 86 -4.98 5.26 0.56
C VAL A 86 -5.66 5.46 -0.78
N TYR A 87 -5.11 4.85 -1.82
CA TYR A 87 -5.60 4.91 -3.18
C TYR A 87 -5.67 3.49 -3.74
N GLN A 88 -6.77 3.14 -4.40
CA GLN A 88 -6.80 1.90 -5.18
C GLN A 88 -6.20 2.15 -6.56
N LEU A 89 -5.48 1.15 -7.05
CA LEU A 89 -4.86 1.12 -8.36
C LEU A 89 -5.59 0.05 -9.19
N ASP A 90 -6.12 0.45 -10.33
CA ASP A 90 -6.80 -0.47 -11.26
C ASP A 90 -5.79 -1.25 -12.14
N SER A 91 -4.53 -0.81 -12.19
CA SER A 91 -3.48 -1.39 -13.03
C SER A 91 -2.08 -1.08 -12.47
N PRO A 92 -1.08 -1.96 -12.67
CA PRO A 92 0.27 -1.75 -12.15
C PRO A 92 1.00 -0.63 -12.91
N TYR A 93 0.55 -0.32 -14.13
CA TYR A 93 1.05 0.80 -14.93
C TYR A 93 0.56 2.17 -14.44
N CYS A 94 -0.38 2.21 -13.49
CA CYS A 94 -0.84 3.45 -12.85
C CYS A 94 0.12 3.99 -11.78
N LEU A 95 1.30 3.35 -11.60
CA LEU A 95 2.39 3.87 -10.78
C LEU A 95 2.78 5.28 -11.26
N GLY A 96 2.27 6.30 -10.56
CA GLY A 96 2.57 7.71 -10.84
C GLY A 96 1.58 8.46 -11.75
N ILE A 97 0.48 7.85 -12.23
CA ILE A 97 -0.50 8.53 -13.10
C ILE A 97 -1.94 8.38 -12.57
N LYS A 98 -2.69 9.51 -12.60
CA LYS A 98 -4.04 9.81 -12.09
C LYS A 98 -4.80 8.68 -11.37
N ARG A 99 -4.90 8.83 -10.05
CA ARG A 99 -5.55 7.89 -9.13
C ARG A 99 -7.07 8.12 -9.10
N LYS A 100 -7.86 7.08 -9.38
CA LYS A 100 -9.33 7.07 -9.20
C LYS A 100 -9.63 7.05 -7.70
N GLN A 101 -10.64 7.82 -7.29
CA GLN A 101 -10.94 8.10 -5.88
C GLN A 101 -11.81 6.98 -5.31
N LEU A 102 -11.48 6.50 -4.11
CA LEU A 102 -12.32 5.64 -3.27
C LEU A 102 -13.02 6.45 -2.18
#